data_AF-A0A536LCP7-F1
#
_entry.id   AF-A0A536LCP7-F1
#
_cell.length_a   1.000
_cell.length_b   1.000
_cell.length_c   1.000
_cell.angle_alpha   90.00
_cell.angle_beta   90.00
_cell.angle_gamma   90.00
#
_symmetry.space_group_name_H-M   'P 1'
#
loop_
_entity.id
_entity.type
_entity.pdbx_description
1 polymer ?
#
loop_
_entity_poly.entity_id
_entity_poly.type
_entity_poly.pdbx_seq_one_letter_code
_entity_poly.pdbx_strand_id
1 'polypeptide(L)'
;VPSDGLLWINCFQGQLGSREACRSASTASQARFGATRILPPGEQLTVVVGMKKGVAGTVVPILKARPRTFLAFFSVGPAPVAGAVLLFLLGAAWVGRMVWRRGRDMEYATAYYLTKDPTERVRPLFRPEALVPEYQPPDNLRPAQLGLILDESADTKDVTATIVDLAVRGYLTIKEVKNGKHDWELVQIKDQAAGLLPYEAAIFNGLFDGKVKQTRLSALKGTFRFPLGQAEKLLYEDSVRLRWFTGNPQTTRVLWVFLGIFVVLIGFGVALGLGALAGWGLLGVAVILVGSLIIATNSWMPRRTALGTDLFRKTLGFRVYMNAAEKDRQAFAEKAEIFTQYLPYAIVFGCVHRWAKAFEGIDTSAAVSSWYQGHGAFTAVVFASSLEGFSSNLSTAVAETPGGSGGSGGGGGGFSGGGGGGGGGGAW
;
A
#
# COMPACT_ATOMS: atom_id res chain seq x y z
N VAL A 1 30.57 53.52 -39.90
CA VAL A 1 31.17 54.16 -38.70
C VAL A 1 31.63 55.56 -39.11
N PRO A 2 31.55 56.62 -38.26
CA PRO A 2 32.15 57.92 -38.56
C PRO A 2 33.60 57.76 -39.03
N SER A 3 34.09 58.67 -39.88
CA SER A 3 35.34 58.52 -40.65
C SER A 3 36.63 58.35 -39.85
N ASP A 4 36.62 58.50 -38.52
CA ASP A 4 37.78 58.24 -37.63
C ASP A 4 37.40 57.34 -36.42
N GLY A 5 36.36 56.52 -36.56
CA GLY A 5 35.80 55.75 -35.45
C GLY A 5 36.39 54.36 -35.25
N LEU A 6 37.14 53.84 -36.21
CA LEU A 6 37.77 52.51 -36.18
C LEU A 6 39.25 52.65 -35.82
N LEU A 7 39.69 52.03 -34.70
CA LEU A 7 41.06 52.09 -34.20
C LEU A 7 41.92 50.94 -34.74
N TRP A 8 41.39 49.72 -34.68
CA TRP A 8 42.07 48.51 -35.15
C TRP A 8 41.04 47.41 -35.41
N ILE A 9 41.42 46.46 -36.26
CA ILE A 9 40.59 45.30 -36.58
C ILE A 9 41.43 44.04 -36.51
N ASN A 10 40.85 42.97 -35.98
CA ASN A 10 41.41 41.63 -36.01
C ASN A 10 40.32 40.65 -36.44
N CYS A 11 40.72 39.61 -37.17
CA CYS A 11 39.80 38.58 -37.61
C CYS A 11 40.42 37.19 -37.50
N PHE A 12 39.64 36.28 -36.92
CA PHE A 12 40.00 34.89 -36.70
C PHE A 12 38.95 33.97 -37.30
N GLN A 13 39.36 32.82 -37.82
CA GLN A 13 38.49 31.79 -38.37
C GLN A 13 38.83 30.39 -37.81
N GLY A 14 37.86 29.48 -37.80
CA GLY A 14 38.03 28.09 -37.38
C GLY A 14 37.17 27.71 -36.16
N GLN A 15 37.55 26.64 -35.46
CA GLN A 15 36.85 26.17 -34.26
C GLN A 15 36.95 27.18 -33.10
N LEU A 16 36.12 27.00 -32.07
CA LEU A 16 36.11 27.83 -30.86
C LEU A 16 37.52 27.89 -30.24
N GLY A 17 38.13 29.08 -30.21
CA GLY A 17 39.49 29.30 -29.69
C GLY A 17 40.62 29.31 -30.74
N SER A 18 40.30 29.11 -32.02
CA SER A 18 41.26 29.22 -33.13
C SER A 18 41.82 30.64 -33.27
N ARG A 19 43.11 30.72 -33.66
CA ARG A 19 43.82 31.96 -33.98
C ARG A 19 44.17 32.09 -35.46
N GLU A 20 43.61 31.24 -36.32
CA GLU A 20 43.84 31.30 -37.77
C GLU A 20 43.32 32.63 -38.33
N ALA A 21 44.18 33.40 -39.00
CA ALA A 21 43.82 34.74 -39.50
C ALA A 21 42.86 34.67 -40.69
N CYS A 22 41.87 35.57 -40.72
CA CYS A 22 40.92 35.70 -41.84
C CYS A 22 41.26 36.91 -42.73
N ARG A 23 40.65 37.02 -43.94
CA ARG A 23 40.82 38.22 -44.79
C ARG A 23 40.11 39.39 -44.12
N SER A 24 40.87 40.45 -43.82
CA SER A 24 40.33 41.67 -43.25
C SER A 24 40.87 42.89 -43.98
N ALA A 25 40.00 43.87 -44.22
CA ALA A 25 40.34 45.14 -44.85
C ALA A 25 39.57 46.27 -44.18
N SER A 26 40.24 47.35 -43.79
CA SER A 26 39.61 48.53 -43.20
C SER A 26 39.80 49.77 -44.05
N THR A 27 38.73 50.53 -44.19
CA THR A 27 38.69 51.92 -44.64
C THR A 27 38.31 52.79 -43.44
N ALA A 28 38.55 54.10 -43.53
CA ALA A 28 38.21 55.12 -42.53
C ALA A 28 36.80 54.97 -41.90
N SER A 29 35.81 54.51 -42.68
CA SER A 29 34.41 54.39 -42.24
C SER A 29 33.81 52.97 -42.28
N GLN A 30 34.52 51.98 -42.83
CA GLN A 30 34.03 50.62 -43.07
C GLN A 30 35.14 49.58 -42.86
N ALA A 31 34.82 48.47 -42.18
CA ALA A 31 35.67 47.28 -42.15
C ALA A 31 34.97 46.11 -42.86
N ARG A 32 35.71 45.37 -43.68
CA ARG A 32 35.26 44.19 -44.42
C ARG A 32 36.03 42.98 -43.94
N PHE A 33 35.30 41.90 -43.68
CA PHE A 33 35.83 40.64 -43.21
C PHE A 33 35.34 39.52 -44.12
N GLY A 34 36.22 38.58 -44.45
CA GLY A 34 35.89 37.44 -45.30
C GLY A 34 36.68 36.21 -44.88
N ALA A 35 36.02 35.06 -44.88
CA ALA A 35 36.70 33.79 -44.68
C ALA A 35 37.62 33.50 -45.89
N THR A 36 38.80 32.92 -45.65
CA THR A 36 39.71 32.50 -46.74
C THR A 36 39.25 31.20 -47.41
N ARG A 37 38.39 30.43 -46.73
CA ARG A 37 37.82 29.15 -47.18
C ARG A 37 36.33 29.04 -46.80
N ILE A 38 35.64 28.07 -47.38
CA ILE A 38 34.28 27.69 -46.97
C ILE A 38 34.37 27.04 -45.58
N LEU A 39 33.59 27.55 -44.62
CA LEU A 39 33.60 27.06 -43.23
C LEU A 39 32.67 25.84 -43.11
N PRO A 40 33.17 24.66 -42.70
CA PRO A 40 32.34 23.50 -42.39
C PRO A 40 31.51 23.71 -41.10
N PRO A 41 30.45 22.91 -40.87
CA PRO A 41 29.67 22.98 -39.63
C PRO A 41 30.55 22.86 -38.38
N GLY A 42 30.44 23.84 -37.47
CA GLY A 42 31.23 23.90 -36.23
C GLY A 42 32.45 24.84 -36.29
N GLU A 43 32.81 25.36 -37.46
CA GLU A 43 33.74 26.49 -37.57
C GLU A 43 32.99 27.83 -37.57
N GLN A 44 33.62 28.86 -36.99
CA GLN A 44 33.06 30.19 -36.88
C GLN A 44 34.06 31.26 -37.30
N LEU A 45 33.54 32.42 -37.71
CA LEU A 45 34.32 33.61 -37.99
C LEU A 45 34.16 34.59 -36.82
N THR A 46 35.27 34.86 -36.12
CA THR A 46 35.29 35.78 -34.97
C THR A 46 35.95 37.09 -35.39
N VAL A 47 35.21 38.19 -35.25
CA VAL A 47 35.69 39.52 -35.60
C VAL A 47 35.86 40.35 -34.34
N VAL A 48 37.00 41.02 -34.21
CA VAL A 48 37.27 41.94 -33.11
C VAL A 48 37.56 43.31 -33.71
N VAL A 49 36.75 44.30 -33.32
CA VAL A 49 36.87 45.68 -33.81
C VAL A 49 37.11 46.61 -32.62
N GLY A 50 38.26 47.27 -32.60
CA GLY A 50 38.52 48.39 -31.71
C GLY A 50 37.85 49.65 -32.26
N MET A 51 36.92 50.23 -31.49
CA MET A 51 36.24 51.48 -31.84
C MET A 51 36.59 52.59 -30.85
N LYS A 52 36.65 53.84 -31.34
CA LYS A 52 36.87 55.01 -30.48
C LYS A 52 35.68 55.17 -29.52
N LYS A 53 35.97 55.49 -28.25
CA LYS A 53 34.96 55.67 -27.20
C LYS A 53 33.96 56.75 -27.62
N GLY A 54 32.66 56.48 -27.50
CA GLY A 54 31.57 57.39 -27.87
C GLY A 54 31.01 57.18 -29.29
N VAL A 55 31.68 56.40 -30.15
CA VAL A 55 31.24 56.15 -31.54
C VAL A 55 30.02 55.23 -31.63
N ALA A 56 29.87 54.30 -30.68
CA ALA A 56 28.72 53.39 -30.61
C ALA A 56 27.49 53.99 -29.88
N GLY A 57 27.53 55.28 -29.52
CA GLY A 57 26.52 55.92 -28.69
C GLY A 57 26.46 55.35 -27.26
N THR A 58 25.42 55.70 -26.51
CA THR A 58 25.07 55.05 -25.24
C THR A 58 24.53 53.65 -25.52
N VAL A 59 25.43 52.66 -25.54
CA VAL A 59 25.03 51.25 -25.63
C VAL A 59 24.41 50.85 -24.30
N VAL A 60 23.08 50.91 -24.22
CA VAL A 60 22.34 50.40 -23.06
C VAL A 60 22.47 48.88 -23.06
N PRO A 61 22.86 48.23 -21.96
CA PRO A 61 22.95 46.78 -21.91
C PRO A 61 21.57 46.16 -22.17
N ILE A 62 21.51 45.20 -23.10
CA ILE A 62 20.30 44.41 -23.31
C ILE A 62 20.24 43.38 -22.18
N LEU A 63 19.55 43.73 -21.09
CA LEU A 63 19.28 42.82 -19.98
C LEU A 63 18.22 41.79 -20.40
N LYS A 64 18.66 40.62 -20.86
CA LYS A 64 17.77 39.46 -21.01
C LYS A 64 17.83 38.61 -19.75
N ALA A 65 16.67 38.28 -19.19
CA ALA A 65 16.60 37.33 -18.09
C ALA A 65 17.20 36.00 -18.53
N ARG A 66 18.17 35.48 -17.77
CA ARG A 66 18.76 34.17 -18.02
C ARG A 66 17.65 33.12 -17.91
N PRO A 67 17.43 32.26 -18.93
CA PRO A 67 16.45 31.18 -18.79
C PRO A 67 16.85 30.33 -17.59
N ARG A 68 15.93 30.17 -16.64
CA ARG A 68 16.20 29.40 -15.43
C ARG A 68 16.40 27.94 -15.81
N THR A 69 17.53 27.37 -15.41
CA THR A 69 17.76 25.92 -15.44
C THR A 69 16.93 25.24 -14.34
N PHE A 70 16.66 23.93 -14.47
CA PHE A 70 15.82 23.18 -13.52
C PHE A 70 16.22 23.36 -12.05
N LEU A 71 17.52 23.43 -11.74
CA LEU A 71 18.00 23.67 -10.36
C LEU A 71 17.70 25.10 -9.86
N ALA A 72 17.61 26.09 -10.76
CA ALA A 72 17.24 27.45 -10.41
C ALA A 72 15.74 27.61 -10.11
N PHE A 73 14.92 26.56 -10.31
CA PHE A 73 13.52 26.54 -9.88
C PHE A 73 13.39 26.41 -8.36
N PHE A 74 14.43 25.90 -7.69
CA PHE A 74 14.49 25.72 -6.23
C PHE A 74 15.44 26.74 -5.61
N SER A 75 15.03 28.00 -5.55
CA SER A 75 15.86 29.03 -4.91
C SER A 75 15.90 28.82 -3.39
N VAL A 76 17.10 28.72 -2.82
CA VAL A 76 17.32 28.53 -1.37
C VAL A 76 17.41 29.90 -0.68
N GLY A 77 16.45 30.77 -0.95
CA GLY A 77 16.31 32.06 -0.26
C GLY A 77 15.57 31.90 1.08
N PRO A 78 15.74 32.85 2.03
CA PRO A 78 15.04 32.79 3.31
C PRO A 78 13.51 32.80 3.16
N ALA A 79 12.97 33.56 2.20
CA ALA A 79 11.54 33.64 1.93
C ALA A 79 10.92 32.31 1.39
N PRO A 80 11.41 31.71 0.30
CA PRO A 80 10.85 30.44 -0.20
C PRO A 80 11.05 29.27 0.77
N VAL A 81 12.16 29.26 1.53
CA VAL A 81 12.39 28.24 2.57
C VAL A 81 11.40 28.42 3.73
N ALA A 82 11.26 29.63 4.29
CA ALA A 82 10.33 29.89 5.38
C ALA A 82 8.88 29.61 4.97
N GLY A 83 8.48 30.01 3.75
CA GLY A 83 7.16 29.71 3.20
C GLY A 83 6.91 28.20 3.05
N ALA A 84 7.89 27.45 2.55
CA ALA A 84 7.77 26.00 2.39
C ALA A 84 7.65 25.28 3.74
N VAL A 85 8.47 25.66 4.72
CA VAL A 85 8.41 25.09 6.08
C VAL A 85 7.06 25.41 6.74
N LEU A 86 6.61 26.67 6.67
CA LEU A 86 5.32 27.06 7.25
C LEU A 86 4.15 26.32 6.60
N LEU A 87 4.15 26.19 5.27
CA LEU A 87 3.14 25.44 4.55
C LEU A 87 3.13 23.96 4.93
N PHE A 88 4.31 23.34 5.04
CA PHE A 88 4.43 21.96 5.49
C PHE A 88 3.92 21.78 6.92
N LEU A 89 4.29 22.66 7.85
CA LEU A 89 3.84 22.58 9.25
C LEU A 89 2.31 22.75 9.38
N LEU A 90 1.71 23.69 8.64
CA LEU A 90 0.26 23.86 8.61
C LEU A 90 -0.45 22.64 8.01
N GLY A 91 0.08 22.10 6.91
CA GLY A 91 -0.43 20.89 6.30
C GLY A 91 -0.33 19.69 7.24
N ALA A 92 0.82 19.48 7.88
CA ALA A 92 1.04 18.41 8.85
C ALA A 92 0.12 18.56 10.07
N ALA A 93 -0.07 19.78 10.60
CA ALA A 93 -1.00 20.05 11.69
C ALA A 93 -2.46 19.76 11.30
N TRP A 94 -2.85 20.09 10.06
CA TRP A 94 -4.18 19.77 9.54
C TRP A 94 -4.40 18.26 9.39
N VAL A 95 -3.42 17.53 8.83
CA VAL A 95 -3.45 16.06 8.73
C VAL A 95 -3.53 15.44 10.13
N GLY A 96 -2.69 15.89 11.07
CA GLY A 96 -2.73 15.42 12.45
C GLY A 96 -4.08 15.67 13.13
N ARG A 97 -4.70 16.83 12.91
CA ARG A 97 -6.05 17.14 13.40
C ARG A 97 -7.12 16.25 12.75
N MET A 98 -6.99 15.94 11.47
CA MET A 98 -7.89 15.03 10.76
C MET A 98 -7.81 13.61 11.32
N VAL A 99 -6.59 13.08 11.47
CA VAL A 99 -6.34 11.77 12.10
C VAL A 99 -6.90 11.75 13.52
N TRP A 100 -6.69 12.82 14.31
CA TRP A 100 -7.26 12.92 15.65
C TRP A 100 -8.79 12.86 15.65
N ARG A 101 -9.44 13.61 14.75
CA ARG A 101 -10.91 13.73 14.74
C ARG A 101 -11.62 12.55 14.09
N ARG A 102 -11.02 11.92 13.08
CA ARG A 102 -11.66 10.88 12.25
C ARG A 102 -11.06 9.50 12.44
N GLY A 103 -9.76 9.40 12.70
CA GLY A 103 -9.05 8.12 12.85
C GLY A 103 -9.14 7.48 14.25
N ARG A 104 -9.82 8.12 15.21
CA ARG A 104 -9.95 7.58 16.57
C ARG A 104 -11.23 6.79 16.73
N ASP A 105 -11.06 5.55 17.16
CA ASP A 105 -12.13 4.62 17.52
C ASP A 105 -13.09 5.21 18.56
N MET A 106 -14.36 4.84 18.42
CA MET A 106 -15.42 5.18 19.37
C MET A 106 -15.53 4.10 20.44
N GLU A 107 -15.87 4.49 21.66
CA GLU A 107 -16.22 3.56 22.75
C GLU A 107 -17.52 4.00 23.41
N TYR A 108 -18.24 3.06 24.04
CA TYR A 108 -19.37 3.41 24.89
C TYR A 108 -18.89 4.29 26.06
N ALA A 109 -19.63 5.37 26.33
CA ALA A 109 -19.28 6.32 27.39
C ALA A 109 -19.51 5.73 28.78
N THR A 110 -20.50 4.84 28.90
CA THR A 110 -20.87 4.11 30.12
C THR A 110 -20.69 2.59 29.95
N ALA A 111 -20.90 1.83 31.02
CA ALA A 111 -20.88 0.36 30.97
C ALA A 111 -22.14 -0.16 30.25
N TYR A 112 -22.15 -0.12 28.92
CA TYR A 112 -23.31 -0.41 28.05
C TYR A 112 -24.07 -1.69 28.45
N TYR A 113 -23.37 -2.76 28.80
CA TYR A 113 -24.00 -4.03 29.20
C TYR A 113 -24.82 -3.95 30.51
N LEU A 114 -24.51 -2.98 31.38
CA LEU A 114 -25.22 -2.75 32.65
C LEU A 114 -26.25 -1.63 32.51
N THR A 115 -25.88 -0.53 31.84
CA THR A 115 -26.69 0.69 31.75
C THR A 115 -27.62 0.73 30.54
N LYS A 116 -27.33 -0.07 29.50
CA LYS A 116 -27.98 -0.04 28.17
C LYS A 116 -27.99 1.35 27.52
N ASP A 117 -27.09 2.23 27.93
CA ASP A 117 -26.98 3.59 27.41
C ASP A 117 -26.07 3.60 26.17
N PRO A 118 -26.59 3.94 24.97
CA PRO A 118 -25.84 3.88 23.72
C PRO A 118 -24.95 5.11 23.49
N THR A 119 -24.74 5.98 24.49
CA THR A 119 -23.87 7.16 24.34
C THR A 119 -22.45 6.77 23.95
N GLU A 120 -21.95 7.32 22.85
CA GLU A 120 -20.61 7.06 22.33
C GLU A 120 -19.67 8.23 22.59
N ARG A 121 -18.39 7.92 22.86
CA ARG A 121 -17.32 8.92 22.99
C ARG A 121 -16.06 8.49 22.26
N VAL A 122 -15.22 9.45 21.92
CA VAL A 122 -13.89 9.17 21.35
C VAL A 122 -13.00 8.52 22.40
N ARG A 123 -12.44 7.35 22.08
CA ARG A 123 -11.56 6.60 22.98
C ARG A 123 -10.30 7.40 23.35
N PRO A 124 -9.90 7.55 24.64
CA PRO A 124 -8.69 8.26 25.08
C PRO A 124 -7.36 7.60 24.61
N LEU A 125 -6.31 8.40 24.40
CA LEU A 125 -5.01 7.96 23.82
C LEU A 125 -4.18 7.06 24.74
N PHE A 126 -4.22 7.29 26.05
CA PHE A 126 -3.29 6.69 27.01
C PHE A 126 -4.00 5.83 28.07
N ARG A 127 -5.09 5.15 27.69
CA ARG A 127 -5.78 4.24 28.61
C ARG A 127 -5.29 2.81 28.39
N PRO A 128 -4.67 2.16 29.40
CA PRO A 128 -4.32 0.76 29.30
C PRO A 128 -5.58 -0.08 29.09
N GLU A 129 -5.51 -1.03 28.17
CA GLU A 129 -6.60 -1.94 27.86
C GLU A 129 -6.56 -3.10 28.85
N ALA A 130 -7.54 -3.17 29.75
CA ALA A 130 -7.74 -4.37 30.54
C ALA A 130 -8.41 -5.42 29.65
N LEU A 131 -7.62 -6.35 29.13
CA LEU A 131 -8.12 -7.46 28.33
C LEU A 131 -8.56 -8.59 29.26
N VAL A 132 -9.85 -8.89 29.24
CA VAL A 132 -10.40 -10.08 29.91
C VAL A 132 -10.26 -11.25 28.94
N PRO A 133 -9.67 -12.39 29.34
CA PRO A 133 -9.64 -13.58 28.51
C PRO A 133 -11.07 -14.04 28.18
N GLU A 134 -11.36 -14.20 26.90
CA GLU A 134 -12.63 -14.74 26.41
C GLU A 134 -12.39 -16.18 25.95
N TYR A 135 -13.25 -17.12 26.35
CA TYR A 135 -13.05 -18.55 26.03
C TYR A 135 -13.69 -18.96 24.70
N GLN A 136 -14.61 -18.15 24.17
CA GLN A 136 -15.37 -18.42 22.97
C GLN A 136 -15.25 -17.23 22.00
N PRO A 137 -15.44 -17.46 20.68
CA PRO A 137 -15.55 -16.39 19.73
C PRO A 137 -16.66 -15.40 20.15
N PRO A 138 -16.36 -14.08 20.24
CA PRO A 138 -17.35 -13.11 20.66
C PRO A 138 -18.55 -13.12 19.73
N ASP A 139 -19.75 -13.06 20.29
CA ASP A 139 -21.04 -13.00 19.58
C ASP A 139 -21.19 -14.05 18.45
N ASN A 140 -20.50 -15.19 18.58
CA ASN A 140 -20.45 -16.27 17.58
C ASN A 140 -20.00 -15.80 16.18
N LEU A 141 -19.11 -14.81 16.14
CA LEU A 141 -18.53 -14.29 14.91
C LEU A 141 -17.76 -15.36 14.15
N ARG A 142 -17.85 -15.32 12.82
CA ARG A 142 -17.10 -16.21 11.94
C ARG A 142 -15.63 -15.79 11.82
N PRO A 143 -14.72 -16.68 11.39
CA PRO A 143 -13.30 -16.38 11.32
C PRO A 143 -12.96 -15.14 10.48
N ALA A 144 -13.52 -14.99 9.27
CA ALA A 144 -13.25 -13.81 8.45
C ALA A 144 -13.82 -12.51 9.02
N GLN A 145 -14.97 -12.56 9.69
CA GLN A 145 -15.51 -11.39 10.40
C GLN A 145 -14.59 -10.96 11.54
N LEU A 146 -14.02 -11.94 12.25
CA LEU A 146 -13.09 -11.72 13.34
C LEU A 146 -11.74 -11.16 12.84
N GLY A 147 -11.24 -11.66 11.71
CA GLY A 147 -10.07 -11.10 11.02
C GLY A 147 -10.28 -9.64 10.59
N LEU A 148 -11.43 -9.36 10.00
CA LEU A 148 -11.79 -8.00 9.59
C LEU A 148 -11.88 -7.03 10.78
N ILE A 149 -12.42 -7.44 11.93
CA ILE A 149 -12.47 -6.56 13.12
C ILE A 149 -11.06 -6.25 13.63
N LEU A 150 -10.15 -7.21 13.50
CA LEU A 150 -8.81 -7.17 14.05
C LEU A 150 -7.88 -6.21 13.29
N ASP A 151 -7.85 -6.24 11.97
CA ASP A 151 -6.94 -5.41 11.15
C ASP A 151 -7.64 -4.52 10.12
N GLU A 152 -8.98 -4.55 10.08
CA GLU A 152 -9.82 -3.73 9.20
C GLU A 152 -9.56 -4.00 7.70
N SER A 153 -8.95 -5.14 7.39
CA SER A 153 -8.71 -5.68 6.07
C SER A 153 -9.31 -7.07 5.93
N ALA A 154 -9.60 -7.46 4.70
CA ALA A 154 -9.91 -8.83 4.34
C ALA A 154 -8.68 -9.37 3.60
N ASP A 155 -7.89 -10.19 4.29
CA ASP A 155 -6.64 -10.76 3.78
C ASP A 155 -6.86 -12.20 3.28
N THR A 156 -5.90 -12.75 2.55
CA THR A 156 -5.90 -14.16 2.11
C THR A 156 -5.91 -15.17 3.27
N LYS A 157 -5.40 -14.78 4.44
CA LYS A 157 -5.48 -15.59 5.67
C LYS A 157 -6.93 -15.78 6.14
N ASP A 158 -7.77 -14.76 6.00
CA ASP A 158 -9.18 -14.80 6.43
C ASP A 158 -10.00 -15.70 5.51
N VAL A 159 -9.62 -15.72 4.23
CA VAL A 159 -10.16 -16.65 3.23
C VAL A 159 -9.77 -18.08 3.56
N THR A 160 -8.50 -18.32 3.85
CA THR A 160 -8.00 -19.64 4.26
C THR A 160 -8.75 -20.13 5.51
N ALA A 161 -8.86 -19.28 6.52
CA ALA A 161 -9.62 -19.57 7.73
C ALA A 161 -11.09 -19.89 7.42
N THR A 162 -11.73 -19.15 6.50
CA THR A 162 -13.11 -19.42 6.10
C THR A 162 -13.25 -20.75 5.38
N ILE A 163 -12.33 -21.11 4.48
CA ILE A 163 -12.36 -22.42 3.79
C ILE A 163 -12.21 -23.57 4.79
N VAL A 164 -11.30 -23.42 5.76
CA VAL A 164 -11.12 -24.41 6.83
C VAL A 164 -12.37 -24.47 7.72
N ASP A 165 -12.99 -23.35 8.06
CA ASP A 165 -14.24 -23.31 8.83
C ASP A 165 -15.43 -23.95 8.09
N LEU A 166 -15.50 -23.79 6.77
CA LEU A 166 -16.46 -24.51 5.93
C LEU A 166 -16.21 -26.01 5.96
N ALA A 167 -14.94 -26.43 5.96
CA ALA A 167 -14.57 -27.84 6.06
C ALA A 167 -14.98 -28.44 7.42
N VAL A 168 -14.65 -27.74 8.50
CA VAL A 168 -15.02 -28.11 9.88
C VAL A 168 -16.54 -28.22 10.06
N ARG A 169 -17.31 -27.33 9.43
CA ARG A 169 -18.79 -27.37 9.42
C ARG A 169 -19.37 -28.41 8.45
N GLY A 170 -18.54 -29.19 7.78
CA GLY A 170 -18.92 -30.29 6.90
C GLY A 170 -19.51 -29.86 5.56
N TYR A 171 -19.14 -28.69 5.04
CA TYR A 171 -19.53 -28.26 3.69
C TYR A 171 -18.58 -28.80 2.61
N LEU A 172 -17.30 -28.99 2.96
CA LEU A 172 -16.26 -29.50 2.06
C LEU A 172 -15.22 -30.35 2.80
N THR A 173 -14.47 -31.16 2.06
CA THR A 173 -13.29 -31.89 2.55
C THR A 173 -12.06 -31.38 1.83
N ILE A 174 -10.95 -31.25 2.56
CA ILE A 174 -9.64 -30.87 2.03
C ILE A 174 -8.77 -32.13 1.95
N LYS A 175 -8.31 -32.48 0.74
CA LYS A 175 -7.42 -33.63 0.51
C LYS A 175 -6.07 -33.15 0.00
N GLU A 176 -5.00 -33.69 0.55
CA GLU A 176 -3.64 -33.40 0.08
C GLU A 176 -3.25 -34.36 -1.07
N VAL A 177 -2.83 -33.81 -2.21
CA VAL A 177 -2.48 -34.58 -3.41
C VAL A 177 -0.96 -34.57 -3.62
N LYS A 178 -0.37 -35.75 -3.79
CA LYS A 178 1.07 -35.91 -4.01
C LYS A 178 1.37 -36.05 -5.50
N ASN A 179 1.67 -34.95 -6.19
CA ASN A 179 2.19 -35.00 -7.57
C ASN A 179 3.22 -33.88 -7.82
N GLY A 180 4.45 -34.07 -7.33
CA GLY A 180 5.64 -33.25 -7.65
C GLY A 180 5.65 -31.80 -7.09
N LYS A 181 4.49 -31.15 -7.00
CA LYS A 181 4.21 -29.92 -6.25
C LYS A 181 3.10 -30.24 -5.26
N HIS A 182 3.21 -29.75 -4.02
CA HIS A 182 2.12 -29.84 -3.05
C HIS A 182 0.88 -29.17 -3.66
N ASP A 183 -0.16 -29.95 -3.92
CA ASP A 183 -1.45 -29.47 -4.42
C ASP A 183 -2.55 -30.03 -3.52
N TRP A 184 -3.68 -29.35 -3.49
CA TRP A 184 -4.81 -29.71 -2.64
C TRP A 184 -6.05 -29.90 -3.50
N GLU A 185 -6.85 -30.89 -3.17
CA GLU A 185 -8.14 -31.16 -3.77
C GLU A 185 -9.24 -30.86 -2.76
N LEU A 186 -10.17 -30.01 -3.16
CA LEU A 186 -11.34 -29.64 -2.39
C LEU A 186 -12.53 -30.45 -2.92
N VAL A 187 -13.20 -31.18 -2.04
CA VAL A 187 -14.36 -32.01 -2.38
C VAL A 187 -15.59 -31.44 -1.70
N GLN A 188 -16.62 -31.12 -2.47
CA GLN A 188 -17.90 -30.66 -1.97
C GLN A 188 -18.66 -31.80 -1.30
N ILE A 189 -19.17 -31.57 -0.09
CA ILE A 189 -20.00 -32.53 0.66
C ILE A 189 -21.48 -32.16 0.56
N LYS A 190 -21.80 -30.88 0.79
CA LYS A 190 -23.18 -30.37 0.78
C LYS A 190 -23.44 -29.64 -0.54
N ASP A 191 -24.51 -30.01 -1.22
CA ASP A 191 -24.90 -29.41 -2.51
C ASP A 191 -25.49 -27.98 -2.36
N GLN A 192 -25.82 -27.53 -1.15
CA GLN A 192 -26.43 -26.22 -0.90
C GLN A 192 -25.62 -25.35 0.07
N ALA A 193 -25.48 -24.06 -0.27
CA ALA A 193 -25.00 -23.00 0.61
C ALA A 193 -26.01 -22.62 1.72
N ALA A 194 -26.92 -23.51 2.08
CA ALA A 194 -27.95 -23.25 3.09
C ALA A 194 -27.30 -23.03 4.46
N GLY A 195 -27.62 -21.90 5.11
CA GLY A 195 -27.07 -21.50 6.40
C GLY A 195 -25.70 -20.81 6.35
N LEU A 196 -25.12 -20.59 5.16
CA LEU A 196 -23.91 -19.80 4.98
C LEU A 196 -24.21 -18.30 4.94
N LEU A 197 -23.29 -17.49 5.45
CA LEU A 197 -23.36 -16.03 5.28
C LEU A 197 -23.12 -15.67 3.81
N PRO A 198 -23.58 -14.48 3.34
CA PRO A 198 -23.45 -14.10 1.93
C PRO A 198 -22.03 -14.17 1.38
N TYR A 199 -21.02 -13.74 2.17
CA TYR A 199 -19.62 -13.81 1.77
C TYR A 199 -19.09 -15.26 1.75
N GLU A 200 -19.54 -16.11 2.68
CA GLU A 200 -19.17 -17.53 2.73
C GLU A 200 -19.74 -18.28 1.53
N ALA A 201 -20.98 -17.96 1.14
CA ALA A 201 -21.61 -18.50 -0.05
C ALA A 201 -20.88 -18.06 -1.32
N ALA A 202 -20.39 -16.82 -1.39
CA ALA A 202 -19.58 -16.34 -2.52
C ALA A 202 -18.25 -17.10 -2.65
N ILE A 203 -17.55 -17.34 -1.52
CA ILE A 203 -16.34 -18.18 -1.50
C ILE A 203 -16.68 -19.61 -1.93
N PHE A 204 -17.69 -20.23 -1.30
CA PHE A 204 -18.09 -21.60 -1.57
C PHE A 204 -18.47 -21.82 -3.04
N ASN A 205 -19.31 -20.95 -3.61
CA ASN A 205 -19.70 -21.02 -5.01
C ASN A 205 -18.50 -20.78 -5.94
N GLY A 206 -17.59 -19.89 -5.56
CA GLY A 206 -16.35 -19.63 -6.30
C GLY A 206 -15.39 -20.82 -6.34
N LEU A 207 -15.42 -21.71 -5.34
CA LEU A 207 -14.58 -22.92 -5.31
C LEU A 207 -15.06 -24.02 -6.28
N PHE A 208 -16.37 -24.10 -6.52
CA PHE A 208 -17.01 -25.23 -7.21
C PHE A 208 -17.74 -24.84 -8.53
N ASP A 209 -17.76 -23.55 -8.86
CA ASP A 209 -18.43 -22.95 -10.03
C ASP A 209 -19.89 -23.43 -10.23
N GLY A 210 -20.53 -23.84 -9.14
CA GLY A 210 -21.87 -24.44 -9.09
C GLY A 210 -22.07 -25.75 -9.86
N LYS A 211 -21.02 -26.34 -10.47
CA LYS A 211 -21.14 -27.48 -11.39
C LYS A 211 -20.20 -28.64 -11.05
N VAL A 212 -19.12 -28.39 -10.34
CA VAL A 212 -18.06 -29.39 -10.11
C VAL A 212 -18.05 -29.79 -8.64
N LYS A 213 -18.20 -31.09 -8.35
CA LYS A 213 -18.16 -31.60 -6.97
C LYS A 213 -16.74 -31.65 -6.38
N GLN A 214 -15.71 -31.48 -7.20
CA GLN A 214 -14.31 -31.60 -6.81
C GLN A 214 -13.45 -30.63 -7.61
N THR A 215 -12.64 -29.83 -6.94
CA THR A 215 -11.75 -28.87 -7.60
C THR A 215 -10.36 -28.91 -6.99
N ARG A 216 -9.32 -28.88 -7.83
CA ARG A 216 -7.93 -28.74 -7.37
C ARG A 216 -7.58 -27.27 -7.18
N LEU A 217 -6.80 -26.97 -6.14
CA LEU A 217 -6.33 -25.62 -5.85
C LEU A 217 -5.52 -25.02 -7.02
N SER A 218 -4.75 -25.86 -7.71
CA SER A 218 -4.07 -25.49 -8.96
C SER A 218 -5.00 -25.01 -10.08
N ALA A 219 -6.23 -25.51 -10.17
CA ALA A 219 -7.21 -25.10 -11.17
C ALA A 219 -7.92 -23.77 -10.83
N LEU A 220 -7.85 -23.34 -9.57
CA LEU A 220 -8.41 -22.06 -9.11
C LEU A 220 -7.51 -20.85 -9.46
N LYS A 221 -6.29 -21.10 -9.92
CA LYS A 221 -5.33 -20.07 -10.32
C LYS A 221 -5.91 -19.20 -11.44
N GLY A 222 -5.98 -17.89 -11.21
CA GLY A 222 -6.49 -16.91 -12.17
C GLY A 222 -8.02 -16.76 -12.26
N THR A 223 -8.81 -17.77 -11.85
CA THR A 223 -10.28 -17.73 -11.88
C THR A 223 -10.89 -17.32 -10.54
N PHE A 224 -10.29 -17.75 -9.43
CA PHE A 224 -10.83 -17.55 -8.08
C PHE A 224 -10.78 -16.10 -7.58
N ARG A 225 -10.01 -15.22 -8.24
CA ARG A 225 -9.85 -13.81 -7.86
C ARG A 225 -11.16 -13.02 -7.92
N PHE A 226 -12.04 -13.30 -8.89
CA PHE A 226 -13.31 -12.59 -9.02
C PHE A 226 -14.32 -12.96 -7.90
N PRO A 227 -14.61 -14.26 -7.62
CA PRO A 227 -15.41 -14.64 -6.47
C PRO A 227 -14.85 -14.11 -5.14
N LEU A 228 -13.52 -14.09 -5.01
CA LEU A 228 -12.87 -13.56 -3.82
C LEU A 228 -13.16 -12.06 -3.61
N GLY A 229 -12.99 -11.24 -4.64
CA GLY A 229 -13.31 -9.82 -4.55
C GLY A 229 -14.80 -9.55 -4.26
N GLN A 230 -15.69 -10.43 -4.72
CA GLN A 230 -17.11 -10.36 -4.36
C GLN A 230 -17.33 -10.72 -2.88
N ALA A 231 -16.67 -11.75 -2.37
CA ALA A 231 -16.73 -12.13 -0.96
C ALA A 231 -16.18 -11.03 -0.04
N GLU A 232 -15.04 -10.43 -0.40
CA GLU A 232 -14.45 -9.30 0.32
C GLU A 232 -15.45 -8.12 0.40
N LYS A 233 -16.05 -7.75 -0.74
CA LYS A 233 -17.05 -6.68 -0.79
C LYS A 233 -18.25 -6.97 0.13
N LEU A 234 -18.79 -8.19 0.08
CA LEU A 234 -19.90 -8.62 0.93
C LEU A 234 -19.54 -8.61 2.42
N LEU A 235 -18.30 -8.98 2.76
CA LEU A 235 -17.80 -8.96 4.13
C LEU A 235 -17.71 -7.51 4.66
N TYR A 236 -17.19 -6.58 3.87
CA TYR A 236 -17.17 -5.15 4.25
C TYR A 236 -18.58 -4.57 4.36
N GLU A 237 -19.50 -4.89 3.44
CA GLU A 237 -20.90 -4.47 3.52
C GLU A 237 -21.59 -4.98 4.78
N ASP A 238 -21.34 -6.24 5.15
CA ASP A 238 -21.85 -6.84 6.39
C ASP A 238 -21.32 -6.12 7.63
N SER A 239 -20.03 -5.79 7.66
CA SER A 239 -19.41 -5.08 8.79
C SER A 239 -20.01 -3.68 9.04
N VAL A 240 -20.42 -2.99 7.97
CA VAL A 240 -21.09 -1.68 8.07
C VAL A 240 -22.56 -1.86 8.45
N ARG A 241 -23.24 -2.87 7.89
CA ARG A 241 -24.62 -3.22 8.22
C ARG A 241 -24.77 -3.57 9.70
N LEU A 242 -23.83 -4.33 10.25
CA LEU A 242 -23.75 -4.70 11.67
C LEU A 242 -23.19 -3.58 12.56
N ARG A 243 -22.90 -2.40 11.98
CA ARG A 243 -22.41 -1.20 12.65
C ARG A 243 -21.10 -1.43 13.40
N TRP A 244 -20.17 -2.21 12.86
CA TRP A 244 -18.82 -2.35 13.44
C TRP A 244 -17.92 -1.18 13.06
N PHE A 245 -18.11 -0.65 11.85
CA PHE A 245 -17.39 0.50 11.32
C PHE A 245 -18.36 1.62 10.97
N THR A 246 -17.94 2.88 11.12
CA THR A 246 -18.79 4.03 10.77
C THR A 246 -19.01 4.17 9.26
N GLY A 247 -18.18 3.52 8.46
CA GLY A 247 -18.26 3.45 7.01
C GLY A 247 -17.35 2.33 6.50
N ASN A 248 -17.41 2.03 5.20
CA ASN A 248 -16.59 0.97 4.62
C ASN A 248 -15.09 1.35 4.73
N PRO A 249 -14.25 0.55 5.42
CA PRO A 249 -12.83 0.81 5.60
C PRO A 249 -12.07 0.94 4.26
N GLN A 250 -12.39 0.09 3.29
CA GLN A 250 -11.72 0.06 1.99
C GLN A 250 -12.00 1.32 1.16
N THR A 251 -13.27 1.75 1.09
CA THR A 251 -13.62 2.96 0.32
C THR A 251 -13.06 4.21 0.98
N THR A 252 -13.05 4.25 2.31
CA THR A 252 -12.39 5.31 3.08
C THR A 252 -10.90 5.35 2.74
N ARG A 253 -10.22 4.18 2.78
CA ARG A 253 -8.79 4.09 2.46
C ARG A 253 -8.47 4.56 1.04
N VAL A 254 -9.26 4.13 0.05
CA VAL A 254 -9.06 4.51 -1.36
C VAL A 254 -9.30 6.01 -1.58
N LEU A 255 -10.31 6.60 -0.93
CA LEU A 255 -10.60 8.03 -1.04
C LEU A 255 -9.44 8.88 -0.51
N TRP A 256 -8.84 8.50 0.62
CA TRP A 256 -7.72 9.22 1.21
C TRP A 256 -6.43 9.07 0.40
N VAL A 257 -6.18 7.90 -0.17
CA VAL A 257 -5.07 7.70 -1.12
C VAL A 257 -5.27 8.54 -2.38
N PHE A 258 -6.49 8.54 -2.95
CA PHE A 258 -6.81 9.35 -4.13
C PHE A 258 -6.63 10.84 -3.84
N LEU A 259 -7.13 11.32 -2.70
CA LEU A 259 -6.93 12.71 -2.25
C LEU A 259 -5.44 13.03 -2.08
N GLY A 260 -4.66 12.13 -1.48
CA GLY A 260 -3.21 12.28 -1.34
C GLY A 260 -2.48 12.38 -2.67
N ILE A 261 -2.81 11.49 -3.63
CA ILE A 261 -2.25 11.52 -4.99
C ILE A 261 -2.62 12.84 -5.69
N PHE A 262 -3.88 13.27 -5.56
CA PHE A 262 -4.34 14.53 -6.13
C PHE A 262 -3.55 15.73 -5.58
N VAL A 263 -3.29 15.77 -4.28
CA VAL A 263 -2.46 16.80 -3.64
C VAL A 263 -1.01 16.74 -4.14
N VAL A 264 -0.44 15.55 -4.32
CA VAL A 264 0.91 15.38 -4.88
C VAL A 264 0.99 15.92 -6.32
N LEU A 265 -0.01 15.64 -7.16
CA LEU A 265 -0.08 16.13 -8.54
C LEU A 265 -0.18 17.67 -8.58
N ILE A 266 -0.99 18.26 -7.70
CA ILE A 266 -1.04 19.72 -7.53
C ILE A 266 0.33 20.25 -7.10
N GLY A 267 0.96 19.63 -6.11
CA GLY A 267 2.29 20.02 -5.64
C GLY A 267 3.34 19.99 -6.73
N PHE A 268 3.29 19.00 -7.64
CA PHE A 268 4.14 18.91 -8.81
C PHE A 268 3.89 20.06 -9.80
N GLY A 269 2.63 20.36 -10.10
CA GLY A 269 2.25 21.51 -10.95
C GLY A 269 2.71 22.85 -10.35
N VAL A 270 2.56 23.03 -9.04
CA VAL A 270 3.02 24.22 -8.31
C VAL A 270 4.54 24.32 -8.33
N ALA A 271 5.26 23.21 -8.13
CA ALA A 271 6.72 23.17 -8.18
C ALA A 271 7.26 23.63 -9.54
N LEU A 272 6.65 23.17 -10.63
CA LEU A 272 7.05 23.56 -11.99
C LEU A 272 6.62 24.99 -12.33
N GLY A 273 5.38 25.37 -12.04
CA GLY A 273 4.83 26.69 -12.37
C GLY A 273 5.51 27.82 -11.59
N LEU A 274 5.51 27.73 -10.25
CA LEU A 274 6.15 28.73 -9.40
C LEU A 274 7.68 28.64 -9.45
N GLY A 275 8.23 27.46 -9.72
CA GLY A 275 9.65 27.26 -9.97
C GLY A 275 10.12 28.02 -11.22
N ALA A 276 9.41 27.87 -12.33
CA ALA A 276 9.73 28.59 -13.58
C ALA A 276 9.56 30.11 -13.43
N LEU A 277 8.43 30.56 -12.86
CA LEU A 277 8.08 31.99 -12.77
C LEU A 277 8.85 32.74 -11.68
N ALA A 278 8.95 32.20 -10.47
CA ALA A 278 9.51 32.90 -9.31
C ALA A 278 10.74 32.22 -8.67
N GLY A 279 11.06 30.97 -9.02
CA GLY A 279 12.09 30.18 -8.32
C GLY A 279 11.59 29.64 -6.97
N TRP A 280 10.27 29.62 -6.76
CA TRP A 280 9.61 29.22 -5.52
C TRP A 280 9.18 27.74 -5.56
N GLY A 281 9.93 26.89 -6.27
CA GLY A 281 9.62 25.47 -6.42
C GLY A 281 9.57 24.71 -5.09
N LEU A 282 10.24 25.20 -4.04
CA LEU A 282 10.21 24.62 -2.69
C LEU A 282 8.80 24.58 -2.08
N LEU A 283 7.91 25.51 -2.45
CA LEU A 283 6.51 25.46 -2.01
C LEU A 283 5.78 24.23 -2.58
N GLY A 284 6.05 23.88 -3.84
CA GLY A 284 5.50 22.67 -4.45
C GLY A 284 6.02 21.40 -3.77
N VAL A 285 7.30 21.38 -3.37
CA VAL A 285 7.88 20.28 -2.57
C VAL A 285 7.16 20.13 -1.24
N ALA A 286 6.89 21.24 -0.53
CA ALA A 286 6.13 21.19 0.73
C ALA A 286 4.72 20.60 0.53
N VAL A 287 4.01 20.95 -0.55
CA VAL A 287 2.70 20.37 -0.88
C VAL A 287 2.81 18.87 -1.18
N ILE A 288 3.85 18.44 -1.91
CA ILE A 288 4.10 17.03 -2.19
C ILE A 288 4.30 16.26 -0.87
N LEU A 289 5.11 16.79 0.06
CA LEU A 289 5.34 16.17 1.37
C LEU A 289 4.05 16.05 2.19
N VAL A 290 3.17 17.04 2.14
CA VAL A 290 1.84 16.97 2.77
C VAL A 290 0.98 15.88 2.12
N GLY A 291 0.97 15.81 0.78
CA GLY A 291 0.27 14.75 0.05
C GLY A 291 0.79 13.35 0.39
N SER A 292 2.11 13.17 0.51
CA SER A 292 2.74 11.92 0.97
C SER A 292 2.35 11.58 2.41
N LEU A 293 2.28 12.58 3.30
CA LEU A 293 1.83 12.38 4.69
C LEU A 293 0.38 11.90 4.75
N ILE A 294 -0.51 12.47 3.92
CA ILE A 294 -1.91 12.03 3.80
C ILE A 294 -1.96 10.54 3.43
N ILE A 295 -1.19 10.12 2.42
CA ILE A 295 -1.11 8.71 1.99
C ILE A 295 -0.57 7.82 3.12
N ALA A 296 0.49 8.26 3.82
CA ALA A 296 1.09 7.49 4.91
C ALA A 296 0.13 7.29 6.09
N THR A 297 -0.70 8.29 6.41
CA THR A 297 -1.69 8.22 7.51
C THR A 297 -2.98 7.47 7.16
N ASN A 298 -3.10 6.93 5.94
CA ASN A 298 -4.32 6.30 5.44
C ASN A 298 -4.76 5.07 6.27
N SER A 299 -3.81 4.30 6.78
CA SER A 299 -4.09 3.10 7.58
C SER A 299 -4.79 3.43 8.91
N TRP A 300 -4.66 4.66 9.41
CA TRP A 300 -5.26 5.10 10.67
C TRP A 300 -6.62 5.79 10.48
N MET A 301 -7.15 5.82 9.26
CA MET A 301 -8.33 6.61 8.94
C MET A 301 -9.68 5.88 9.07
N PRO A 302 -9.79 4.55 8.85
CA PRO A 302 -10.99 3.84 9.21
C PRO A 302 -11.27 3.96 10.71
N ARG A 303 -12.55 3.98 11.06
CA ARG A 303 -12.99 4.23 12.43
C ARG A 303 -13.96 3.14 12.88
N ARG A 304 -13.63 2.46 13.98
CA ARG A 304 -14.57 1.54 14.64
C ARG A 304 -15.64 2.33 15.40
N THR A 305 -16.86 1.81 15.37
CA THR A 305 -17.95 2.28 16.24
C THR A 305 -17.74 1.82 17.68
N ALA A 306 -18.58 2.27 18.61
CA ALA A 306 -18.53 1.77 19.98
C ALA A 306 -18.69 0.24 20.06
N LEU A 307 -19.59 -0.32 19.25
CA LEU A 307 -19.82 -1.76 19.15
C LEU A 307 -18.62 -2.49 18.52
N GLY A 308 -18.04 -1.94 17.44
CA GLY A 308 -16.86 -2.52 16.80
C GLY A 308 -15.64 -2.53 17.72
N THR A 309 -15.44 -1.47 18.52
CA THR A 309 -14.36 -1.41 19.51
C THR A 309 -14.56 -2.40 20.65
N ASP A 310 -15.80 -2.62 21.08
CA ASP A 310 -16.10 -3.64 22.10
C ASP A 310 -15.84 -5.07 21.58
N LEU A 311 -16.31 -5.37 20.36
CA LEU A 311 -16.00 -6.63 19.69
C LEU A 311 -14.49 -6.83 19.48
N PHE A 312 -13.77 -5.77 19.13
CA PHE A 312 -12.32 -5.81 19.00
C PHE A 312 -11.65 -6.16 20.34
N ARG A 313 -12.10 -5.59 21.46
CA ARG A 313 -11.61 -5.95 22.81
C ARG A 313 -11.87 -7.41 23.15
N LYS A 314 -13.09 -7.90 22.96
CA LYS A 314 -13.41 -9.31 23.19
C LYS A 314 -12.60 -10.24 22.29
N THR A 315 -12.39 -9.84 21.03
CA THR A 315 -11.54 -10.55 20.07
C THR A 315 -10.09 -10.62 20.55
N LEU A 316 -9.55 -9.52 21.10
CA LEU A 316 -8.22 -9.53 21.72
C LEU A 316 -8.19 -10.41 22.98
N GLY A 317 -9.26 -10.42 23.79
CA GLY A 317 -9.43 -11.34 24.91
C GLY A 317 -9.38 -12.81 24.47
N PHE A 318 -10.07 -13.15 23.39
CA PHE A 318 -10.05 -14.50 22.81
C PHE A 318 -8.67 -14.89 22.26
N ARG A 319 -7.97 -13.93 21.64
CA ARG A 319 -6.56 -14.12 21.24
C ARG A 319 -5.66 -14.39 22.45
N VAL A 320 -5.84 -13.68 23.56
CA VAL A 320 -5.06 -13.91 24.79
C VAL A 320 -5.29 -15.32 25.30
N TYR A 321 -6.55 -15.77 25.34
CA TYR A 321 -6.90 -17.15 25.70
C TYR A 321 -6.20 -18.17 24.80
N MET A 322 -6.30 -18.02 23.48
CA MET A 322 -5.67 -18.95 22.54
C MET A 322 -4.14 -18.96 22.60
N ASN A 323 -3.51 -17.81 22.86
CA ASN A 323 -2.07 -17.72 23.07
C ASN A 323 -1.61 -18.29 24.42
N ALA A 324 -2.49 -18.28 25.43
CA ALA A 324 -2.21 -18.82 26.77
C ALA A 324 -2.55 -20.32 26.90
N ALA A 325 -3.16 -20.92 25.88
CA ALA A 325 -3.69 -22.29 25.90
C ALA A 325 -2.67 -23.38 26.25
N GLU A 326 -1.35 -23.14 26.10
CA GLU A 326 -0.31 -24.09 26.51
C GLU A 326 -0.30 -24.35 28.03
N LYS A 327 -0.76 -23.41 28.86
CA LYS A 327 -0.69 -23.51 30.32
C LYS A 327 -1.79 -24.37 30.95
N ASP A 328 -2.97 -24.40 30.33
CA ASP A 328 -4.18 -25.04 30.90
C ASP A 328 -4.57 -26.35 30.17
N ARG A 329 -3.58 -27.13 29.71
CA ARG A 329 -3.77 -28.38 28.92
C ARG A 329 -4.80 -29.36 29.50
N GLN A 330 -4.97 -29.43 30.83
CA GLN A 330 -5.91 -30.34 31.47
C GLN A 330 -7.38 -30.00 31.21
N ALA A 331 -7.72 -28.71 31.06
CA ALA A 331 -9.09 -28.29 30.74
C ALA A 331 -9.46 -28.53 29.26
N PHE A 332 -8.46 -28.65 28.38
CA PHE A 332 -8.65 -28.91 26.94
C PHE A 332 -8.76 -30.40 26.60
N ALA A 333 -8.20 -31.27 27.44
CA ALA A 333 -8.18 -32.72 27.24
C ALA A 333 -9.58 -33.35 27.16
N GLU A 334 -10.59 -32.74 27.78
CA GLU A 334 -11.97 -33.26 27.77
C GLU A 334 -12.73 -32.95 26.47
N LYS A 335 -12.20 -32.11 25.58
CA LYS A 335 -12.94 -31.62 24.39
C LYS A 335 -12.06 -31.60 23.14
N ALA A 336 -11.77 -32.78 22.59
CA ALA A 336 -11.13 -32.92 21.28
C ALA A 336 -11.86 -32.13 20.16
N GLU A 337 -13.17 -31.90 20.29
CA GLU A 337 -13.98 -31.10 19.37
C GLU A 337 -13.57 -29.60 19.33
N ILE A 338 -13.07 -29.05 20.45
CA ILE A 338 -12.65 -27.64 20.51
C ILE A 338 -11.44 -27.38 19.61
N PHE A 339 -10.54 -28.36 19.48
CA PHE A 339 -9.37 -28.24 18.62
C PHE A 339 -9.80 -27.86 17.19
N THR A 340 -10.71 -28.66 16.63
CA THR A 340 -11.22 -28.51 15.28
C THR A 340 -12.09 -27.25 15.14
N GLN A 341 -12.93 -26.95 16.14
CA GLN A 341 -13.81 -25.79 16.11
C GLN A 341 -13.06 -24.45 16.13
N TYR A 342 -11.95 -24.35 16.88
CA TYR A 342 -11.19 -23.10 17.03
C TYR A 342 -9.98 -22.97 16.11
N LEU A 343 -9.65 -24.02 15.38
CA LEU A 343 -8.58 -24.01 14.40
C LEU A 343 -8.70 -22.90 13.33
N PRO A 344 -9.88 -22.63 12.73
CA PRO A 344 -10.03 -21.52 11.80
C PRO A 344 -9.63 -20.16 12.41
N TYR A 345 -9.94 -19.94 13.68
CA TYR A 345 -9.59 -18.70 14.39
C TYR A 345 -8.09 -18.64 14.69
N ALA A 346 -7.43 -19.79 14.88
CA ALA A 346 -5.98 -19.85 15.04
C ALA A 346 -5.24 -19.43 13.77
N ILE A 347 -5.81 -19.69 12.60
CA ILE A 347 -5.31 -19.21 11.31
C ILE A 347 -5.41 -17.69 11.25
N VAL A 348 -6.56 -17.12 11.60
CA VAL A 348 -6.77 -15.65 11.64
C VAL A 348 -5.78 -14.96 12.58
N PHE A 349 -5.53 -15.53 13.76
CA PHE A 349 -4.59 -14.99 14.71
C PHE A 349 -3.12 -15.29 14.41
N GLY A 350 -2.81 -16.14 13.43
CA GLY A 350 -1.45 -16.55 13.11
C GLY A 350 -0.78 -17.41 14.19
N CYS A 351 -1.56 -18.12 15.01
CA CYS A 351 -1.07 -18.93 16.13
C CYS A 351 -1.30 -20.43 15.95
N VAL A 352 -1.48 -20.91 14.71
CA VAL A 352 -1.79 -22.32 14.38
C VAL A 352 -0.78 -23.30 14.98
N HIS A 353 0.53 -23.02 14.88
CA HIS A 353 1.57 -23.89 15.44
C HIS A 353 1.49 -24.02 16.96
N ARG A 354 1.27 -22.90 17.67
CA ARG A 354 1.10 -22.90 19.14
C ARG A 354 -0.17 -23.63 19.54
N TRP A 355 -1.26 -23.39 18.81
CA TRP A 355 -2.53 -24.09 19.02
C TRP A 355 -2.40 -25.60 18.78
N ALA A 356 -1.78 -26.02 17.69
CA ALA A 356 -1.49 -27.43 17.40
C ALA A 356 -0.62 -28.09 18.47
N LYS A 357 0.41 -27.39 18.95
CA LYS A 357 1.29 -27.86 20.02
C LYS A 357 0.55 -28.00 21.36
N ALA A 358 -0.43 -27.14 21.66
CA ALA A 358 -1.22 -27.25 22.88
C ALA A 358 -1.95 -28.60 22.98
N PHE A 359 -2.35 -29.19 21.84
CA PHE A 359 -3.06 -30.47 21.74
C PHE A 359 -2.17 -31.67 21.40
N GLU A 360 -0.84 -31.51 21.44
CA GLU A 360 0.10 -32.61 21.24
C GLU A 360 -0.10 -33.70 22.30
N GLY A 361 -0.30 -34.95 21.86
CA GLY A 361 -0.59 -36.09 22.75
C GLY A 361 -2.08 -36.35 23.03
N ILE A 362 -2.98 -35.48 22.56
CA ILE A 362 -4.43 -35.73 22.58
C ILE A 362 -4.84 -36.34 21.23
N ASP A 363 -5.64 -37.40 21.25
CA ASP A 363 -6.16 -37.99 20.01
C ASP A 363 -7.23 -37.09 19.38
N THR A 364 -6.78 -36.25 18.44
CA THR A 364 -7.63 -35.39 17.61
C THR A 364 -7.84 -35.95 16.21
N SER A 365 -7.34 -37.16 15.93
CA SER A 365 -7.33 -37.76 14.59
C SER A 365 -8.75 -38.03 14.06
N ALA A 366 -9.66 -38.51 14.92
CA ALA A 366 -11.05 -38.75 14.57
C ALA A 366 -11.79 -37.46 14.18
N ALA A 367 -11.54 -36.35 14.90
CA ALA A 367 -12.18 -35.08 14.62
C ALA A 367 -11.65 -34.45 13.31
N VAL A 368 -10.36 -34.57 13.02
CA VAL A 368 -9.73 -33.96 11.83
C VAL A 368 -9.98 -34.79 10.57
N SER A 369 -9.92 -36.12 10.66
CA SER A 369 -10.10 -37.02 9.51
C SER A 369 -11.46 -36.90 8.81
N SER A 370 -12.48 -36.38 9.52
CA SER A 370 -13.81 -36.13 8.96
C SER A 370 -13.83 -35.08 7.83
N TRP A 371 -12.90 -34.13 7.85
CA TRP A 371 -12.87 -33.00 6.91
C TRP A 371 -11.49 -32.73 6.28
N TYR A 372 -10.41 -33.30 6.81
CA TYR A 372 -9.06 -33.22 6.24
C TYR A 372 -8.44 -34.60 6.03
N GLN A 373 -7.89 -34.83 4.84
CA GLN A 373 -7.21 -36.07 4.47
C GLN A 373 -5.78 -35.75 4.04
N GLY A 374 -4.83 -35.98 4.95
CA GLY A 374 -3.39 -35.78 4.73
C GLY A 374 -2.68 -37.02 4.19
N HIS A 375 -1.42 -36.84 3.77
CA HIS A 375 -0.57 -37.91 3.26
C HIS A 375 0.33 -38.51 4.36
N GLY A 376 -0.25 -39.14 5.39
CA GLY A 376 0.52 -39.80 6.44
C GLY A 376 -0.20 -39.93 7.78
N ALA A 377 0.52 -40.42 8.79
CA ALA A 377 0.01 -40.48 10.16
C ALA A 377 -0.29 -39.07 10.67
N PHE A 378 -1.50 -38.87 11.19
CA PHE A 378 -1.94 -37.58 11.68
C PHE A 378 -1.13 -37.19 12.94
N THR A 379 -0.46 -36.04 12.87
CA THR A 379 0.09 -35.35 14.03
C THR A 379 -0.27 -33.88 13.92
N ALA A 380 -0.59 -33.23 15.04
CA ALA A 380 -1.02 -31.84 15.05
C ALA A 380 0.02 -30.90 14.42
N VAL A 381 1.31 -31.18 14.62
CA VAL A 381 2.42 -30.38 14.08
C VAL A 381 2.55 -30.51 12.56
N VAL A 382 2.53 -31.74 12.01
CA VAL A 382 2.57 -31.94 10.55
C VAL A 382 1.35 -31.29 9.90
N PHE A 383 0.18 -31.45 10.51
CA PHE A 383 -1.05 -30.82 10.05
C PHE A 383 -0.95 -29.28 10.01
N ALA A 384 -0.38 -28.65 11.04
CA ALA A 384 -0.15 -27.20 11.05
C ALA A 384 0.74 -26.76 9.87
N SER A 385 1.80 -27.51 9.57
CA SER A 385 2.65 -27.24 8.40
C SER A 385 1.93 -27.44 7.06
N SER A 386 1.07 -28.46 6.93
CA SER A 386 0.25 -28.68 5.74
C SER A 386 -0.77 -27.55 5.51
N LEU A 387 -1.34 -26.99 6.58
CA LEU A 387 -2.24 -25.83 6.51
C LEU A 387 -1.52 -24.54 6.08
N GLU A 388 -0.29 -24.33 6.57
CA GLU A 388 0.54 -23.20 6.14
C GLU A 388 0.90 -23.32 4.65
N GLY A 389 1.24 -24.53 4.21
CA GLY A 389 1.37 -24.87 2.79
C GLY A 389 0.11 -24.54 2.00
N PHE A 390 -1.07 -24.96 2.48
CA PHE A 390 -2.35 -24.68 1.83
C PHE A 390 -2.61 -23.17 1.71
N SER A 391 -2.40 -22.42 2.79
CA SER A 391 -2.54 -20.95 2.82
C SER A 391 -1.61 -20.29 1.80
N SER A 392 -0.35 -20.74 1.71
CA SER A 392 0.62 -20.16 0.77
C SER A 392 0.23 -20.42 -0.69
N ASN A 393 -0.22 -21.63 -1.03
CA ASN A 393 -0.66 -21.93 -2.39
C ASN A 393 -1.96 -21.24 -2.77
N LEU A 394 -2.90 -21.08 -1.83
CA LEU A 394 -4.10 -20.28 -2.05
C LEU A 394 -3.75 -18.82 -2.31
N SER A 395 -2.84 -18.24 -1.51
CA SER A 395 -2.39 -16.86 -1.72
C SER A 395 -1.74 -16.67 -3.10
N THR A 396 -0.96 -17.66 -3.56
CA THR A 396 -0.35 -17.67 -4.89
C THR A 396 -1.42 -17.76 -5.99
N ALA A 397 -2.42 -18.61 -5.81
CA ALA A 397 -3.50 -18.77 -6.79
C ALA A 397 -4.38 -17.53 -6.96
N VAL A 398 -4.55 -16.75 -5.89
CA VAL A 398 -5.25 -15.46 -5.90
C VAL A 398 -4.41 -14.34 -6.51
N ALA A 399 -3.09 -14.37 -6.29
CA ALA A 399 -2.16 -13.38 -6.80
C ALA A 399 -1.94 -13.50 -8.31
N GLU A 400 -2.02 -14.70 -8.88
CA GLU A 400 -1.91 -14.92 -10.32
C GLU A 400 -3.09 -14.29 -11.08
N THR A 401 -2.81 -13.27 -11.89
CA THR A 401 -3.75 -12.74 -12.88
C THR A 401 -3.64 -13.53 -14.19
N PRO A 402 -4.75 -13.79 -14.90
CA PRO A 402 -4.67 -14.37 -16.25
C PRO A 402 -3.73 -13.53 -17.12
N GLY A 403 -2.81 -14.18 -17.83
CA GLY A 403 -1.97 -13.51 -18.81
C GLY A 403 -2.84 -12.91 -19.90
N GLY A 404 -3.04 -11.60 -19.88
CA GLY A 404 -3.79 -10.89 -20.92
C GLY A 404 -3.05 -10.98 -22.25
N SER A 405 -3.68 -11.61 -23.24
CA SER A 405 -3.39 -11.41 -24.65
C SER A 405 -3.40 -9.91 -24.97
N GLY A 406 -2.35 -9.44 -25.64
CA GLY A 406 -1.97 -8.03 -25.75
C GLY A 406 -3.08 -7.03 -26.08
N GLY A 407 -3.13 -5.98 -25.27
CA GLY A 407 -3.75 -4.69 -25.58
C GLY A 407 -2.79 -3.61 -25.12
N SER A 408 -2.10 -2.98 -26.06
CA SER A 408 -1.20 -1.86 -25.84
C SER A 408 -1.95 -0.64 -25.30
N GLY A 409 -1.71 -0.31 -24.03
CA GLY A 409 -2.13 0.94 -23.40
C GLY A 409 -1.14 1.29 -22.30
N GLY A 410 -0.13 2.09 -22.65
CA GLY A 410 0.99 2.43 -21.77
C GLY A 410 0.62 3.47 -20.70
N GLY A 411 1.21 3.28 -19.51
CA GLY A 411 1.35 4.25 -18.42
C GLY A 411 0.43 3.95 -17.23
N GLY A 412 0.87 3.48 -16.05
CA GLY A 412 2.20 3.33 -15.46
C GLY A 412 2.14 3.78 -13.99
N GLY A 413 2.49 2.88 -13.05
CA GLY A 413 2.83 3.28 -11.67
C GLY A 413 2.22 2.44 -10.53
N GLY A 414 2.42 1.12 -10.51
CA GLY A 414 2.19 0.30 -9.31
C GLY A 414 3.43 0.29 -8.42
N PHE A 415 3.39 0.99 -7.28
CA PHE A 415 4.44 0.92 -6.26
C PHE A 415 4.22 -0.31 -5.37
N SER A 416 5.03 -1.34 -5.60
CA SER A 416 5.28 -2.42 -4.64
C SER A 416 6.25 -1.90 -3.59
N GLY A 417 5.71 -1.48 -2.45
CA GLY A 417 6.50 -1.13 -1.26
C GLY A 417 6.79 -2.40 -0.46
N GLY A 418 7.91 -3.05 -0.78
CA GLY A 418 8.44 -4.17 0.00
C GLY A 418 8.93 -3.71 1.37
N GLY A 419 8.36 -4.27 2.42
CA GLY A 419 8.90 -4.18 3.78
C GLY A 419 10.08 -5.12 3.94
N GLY A 420 11.29 -4.57 3.98
CA GLY A 420 12.50 -5.27 4.41
C GLY A 420 12.68 -5.10 5.91
N GLY A 421 12.37 -6.15 6.68
CA GLY A 421 12.64 -6.23 8.11
C GLY A 421 14.12 -6.51 8.39
N GLY A 422 14.66 -5.83 9.39
CA GLY A 422 16.07 -5.88 9.78
C GLY A 422 16.50 -7.21 10.40
N GLY A 423 17.75 -7.58 10.10
CA GLY A 423 18.52 -8.57 10.84
C GLY A 423 19.68 -7.88 11.53
N GLY A 424 19.65 -7.85 12.86
CA GLY A 424 20.78 -7.51 13.70
C GLY A 424 21.71 -8.72 13.90
N GLY A 425 23.00 -8.44 13.95
CA GLY A 425 24.11 -9.33 14.29
C GLY A 425 25.38 -8.56 13.93
N GLY A 426 26.34 -8.28 14.80
CA GLY A 426 26.83 -9.05 15.93
C GLY A 426 28.34 -9.18 15.71
N ALA A 427 29.11 -8.39 16.47
CA ALA A 427 30.55 -8.40 16.74
C ALA A 427 31.49 -9.17 15.81
N TRP A 428 32.47 -8.48 15.20
CA TRP A 428 33.93 -8.70 15.34
C TRP A 428 34.64 -7.34 15.27
#